data_AF-A0A961WTU6-F1
#
_entry.id   AF-A0A961WTU6-F1
#
_cell.length_a   1.000
_cell.length_b   1.000
_cell.length_c   1.000
_cell.angle_alpha   90.00
_cell.angle_beta   90.00
_cell.angle_gamma   90.00
#
_symmetry.space_group_name_H-M   'P 1'
#
loop_
_entity.id
_entity.type
_entity.pdbx_description
1 polymer ?
#
loop_
_entity_poly.entity_id
_entity_poly.type
_entity_poly.pdbx_seq_one_letter_code
_entity_poly.pdbx_strand_id
1 'polypeptide(L)'
;MMKLLSRPIGIALAITLCTGTASLADPARDALLAGYEKAAGQPLSADRGEAFFRASHQGGKAATPACTTCHTTDPKSAGRTRAGKVIEPMAVSVNPKRFVDPAFVEKWFGRNCNSVLGRDCTALEKGDVITWLSSL
;
A
#
# COMPACT_ATOMS: atom_id res chain seq x y z
N MET A 1 -24.00 -16.12 -69.79
CA MET A 1 -22.68 -15.70 -69.28
C MET A 1 -22.86 -15.15 -67.87
N MET A 2 -22.57 -15.93 -66.84
CA MET A 2 -22.61 -15.47 -65.43
C MET A 2 -21.36 -16.01 -64.75
N LYS A 3 -20.35 -15.15 -64.55
CA LYS A 3 -19.13 -15.49 -63.81
C LYS A 3 -19.42 -15.37 -62.31
N LEU A 4 -19.45 -16.49 -61.60
CA LEU A 4 -19.40 -16.49 -60.14
C LEU A 4 -17.98 -16.09 -59.69
N LEU A 5 -17.88 -14.99 -58.95
CA LEU A 5 -16.67 -14.56 -58.25
C LEU A 5 -16.68 -15.17 -56.84
N SER A 6 -15.80 -16.13 -56.59
CA SER A 6 -15.53 -16.68 -55.26
C SER A 6 -14.82 -15.63 -54.40
N ARG A 7 -15.39 -15.32 -53.22
CA ARG A 7 -14.76 -14.46 -52.21
C ARG A 7 -13.94 -15.33 -51.25
N PRO A 8 -12.67 -15.00 -50.94
CA PRO A 8 -11.91 -15.76 -49.95
C PRO A 8 -12.42 -15.42 -48.55
N ILE A 9 -12.68 -16.46 -47.76
CA ILE A 9 -13.00 -16.36 -46.34
C ILE A 9 -11.67 -16.12 -45.60
N GLY A 10 -11.42 -14.86 -45.22
CA GLY A 10 -10.32 -14.51 -44.33
C GLY A 10 -10.69 -14.89 -42.89
N ILE A 11 -10.06 -15.95 -42.35
CA ILE A 11 -10.15 -16.30 -40.93
C ILE A 11 -9.26 -15.30 -40.17
N ALA A 12 -9.87 -14.32 -39.52
CA ALA A 12 -9.19 -13.42 -38.60
C ALA A 12 -8.99 -14.13 -37.25
N LEU A 13 -7.76 -14.54 -36.95
CA LEU A 13 -7.37 -15.06 -35.65
C LEU A 13 -7.27 -13.88 -34.67
N ALA A 14 -8.30 -13.70 -33.83
CA ALA A 14 -8.27 -12.73 -32.75
C ALA A 14 -7.33 -13.22 -31.64
N ILE A 15 -6.12 -12.68 -31.61
CA ILE A 15 -5.17 -12.87 -30.50
C ILE A 15 -5.61 -11.96 -29.37
N THR A 16 -6.39 -12.50 -28.42
CA THR A 16 -6.70 -11.81 -27.16
C THR A 16 -5.44 -11.79 -26.31
N LEU A 17 -4.74 -10.66 -26.34
CA LEU A 17 -3.57 -10.40 -25.52
C LEU A 17 -4.05 -10.16 -24.08
N CYS A 18 -4.04 -11.21 -23.24
CA CYS A 18 -4.18 -11.04 -21.81
C CYS A 18 -2.93 -10.34 -21.28
N THR A 19 -2.97 -9.01 -21.16
CA THR A 19 -1.98 -8.24 -20.43
C THR A 19 -2.11 -8.58 -18.95
N GLY A 20 -1.33 -9.54 -18.47
CA GLY A 20 -1.19 -9.82 -17.05
C GLY A 20 -0.55 -8.61 -16.38
N THR A 21 -1.36 -7.72 -15.80
CA THR A 21 -0.87 -6.80 -14.78
C THR A 21 -0.44 -7.66 -13.60
N ALA A 22 0.84 -7.58 -13.21
CA ALA A 22 1.27 -8.09 -11.93
C ALA A 22 0.43 -7.37 -10.87
N SER A 23 -0.57 -8.07 -10.34
CA SER A 23 -1.51 -7.46 -9.40
C SER A 23 -0.74 -7.09 -8.14
N LEU A 24 -0.86 -5.83 -7.72
CA LEU A 24 -0.49 -5.42 -6.36
C LEU A 24 -1.39 -6.11 -5.30
N ALA A 25 -2.35 -6.95 -5.71
CA ALA A 25 -3.10 -7.81 -4.81
C ALA A 25 -2.21 -8.91 -4.24
N ASP A 26 -2.12 -8.94 -2.92
CA ASP A 26 -1.57 -10.05 -2.15
C ASP A 26 -2.67 -10.49 -1.17
N PRO A 27 -3.10 -11.76 -1.19
CA PRO A 27 -4.22 -12.20 -0.35
C PRO A 27 -4.02 -11.96 1.14
N ALA A 28 -2.78 -11.98 1.64
CA ALA A 28 -2.50 -11.69 3.04
C ALA A 28 -2.68 -10.20 3.36
N ARG A 29 -2.26 -9.32 2.44
CA ARG A 29 -2.49 -7.87 2.57
C ARG A 29 -3.97 -7.51 2.43
N ASP A 30 -4.68 -8.15 1.52
CA ASP A 30 -6.13 -7.96 1.34
C ASP A 30 -6.90 -8.39 2.60
N ALA A 31 -6.54 -9.54 3.18
CA ALA A 31 -7.13 -10.02 4.43
C ALA A 31 -6.83 -9.08 5.62
N LEU A 32 -5.62 -8.53 5.68
CA LEU A 32 -5.22 -7.55 6.69
C LEU A 32 -6.04 -6.26 6.59
N LEU A 33 -6.18 -5.71 5.38
CA LEU A 33 -6.98 -4.51 5.12
C LEU A 33 -8.47 -4.73 5.43
N ALA A 34 -9.04 -5.87 5.03
CA ALA A 34 -10.42 -6.23 5.35
C ALA A 34 -10.64 -6.33 6.87
N GLY A 35 -9.65 -6.85 7.61
CA GLY A 35 -9.66 -6.88 9.07
C GLY A 35 -9.72 -5.47 9.69
N TYR A 36 -8.90 -4.54 9.21
CA TYR A 36 -8.91 -3.16 9.67
C TYR A 36 -10.20 -2.43 9.31
N GLU A 37 -10.69 -2.56 8.08
CA GLU A 37 -11.93 -1.93 7.63
C GLU A 37 -13.13 -2.38 8.48
N LYS A 38 -13.24 -3.69 8.72
CA LYS A 38 -14.28 -4.25 9.59
C LYS A 38 -14.18 -3.69 11.02
N ALA A 39 -12.98 -3.63 11.58
CA ALA A 39 -12.77 -3.13 12.94
C ALA A 39 -12.99 -1.61 13.05
N ALA A 40 -12.75 -0.87 11.97
CA ALA A 40 -12.98 0.57 11.90
C ALA A 40 -14.47 0.92 11.73
N GLY A 41 -15.28 0.01 11.21
CA GLY A 41 -16.71 0.22 10.99
C GLY A 41 -17.03 1.23 9.86
N GLN A 42 -16.05 1.56 9.01
CA GLN A 42 -16.19 2.47 7.88
C GLN A 42 -15.15 2.19 6.80
N PRO A 43 -15.36 2.65 5.55
CA PRO A 43 -14.41 2.44 4.47
C PRO A 43 -13.05 3.08 4.70
N LEU A 44 -12.00 2.38 4.28
CA LEU A 44 -10.63 2.89 4.28
C LEU A 44 -10.40 3.94 3.18
N SER A 45 -9.43 4.83 3.37
CA SER A 45 -9.15 5.95 2.46
C SER A 45 -7.65 6.16 2.29
N ALA A 46 -7.19 6.12 1.03
CA ALA A 46 -5.81 6.47 0.68
C ALA A 46 -5.51 7.94 1.02
N ASP A 47 -6.42 8.86 0.74
CA ASP A 47 -6.22 10.30 1.00
C ASP A 47 -6.02 10.59 2.49
N ARG A 48 -6.82 9.96 3.37
CA ARG A 48 -6.61 10.06 4.82
C ARG A 48 -5.28 9.43 5.24
N GLY A 49 -4.92 8.30 4.65
CA GLY A 49 -3.66 7.60 4.90
C GLY A 49 -2.44 8.45 4.57
N GLU A 50 -2.46 9.11 3.41
CA GLU A 50 -1.42 10.04 2.98
C GLU A 50 -1.31 11.23 3.92
N ALA A 51 -2.43 11.90 4.18
CA ALA A 51 -2.46 13.05 5.06
C ALA A 51 -1.92 12.70 6.45
N PHE A 52 -2.36 11.56 7.00
CA PHE A 52 -1.91 11.07 8.30
C PHE A 52 -0.41 10.75 8.31
N PHE A 53 0.10 10.06 7.29
CA PHE A 53 1.52 9.67 7.23
C PHE A 53 2.44 10.90 7.11
N ARG A 54 2.03 11.91 6.34
CA ARG A 54 2.81 13.13 6.11
C ARG A 54 2.70 14.16 7.23
N ALA A 55 1.64 14.12 8.01
CA ALA A 55 1.40 15.08 9.08
C ALA A 55 2.50 15.04 10.15
N SER A 56 2.75 16.20 10.74
CA SER A 56 3.44 16.32 12.02
C SER A 56 2.43 16.12 13.14
N HIS A 57 2.74 15.23 14.06
CA HIS A 57 1.90 14.83 15.18
C HIS A 57 2.45 15.34 16.50
N GLN A 58 1.58 15.37 17.50
CA GLN A 58 1.90 15.77 18.87
C GLN A 58 1.55 14.62 19.83
N GLY A 59 2.06 14.68 21.06
CA GLY A 59 1.81 13.68 22.10
C GLY A 59 2.80 12.50 22.11
N GLY A 60 3.49 12.24 20.99
CA GLY A 60 4.60 11.31 20.93
C GLY A 60 5.94 11.88 21.39
N LYS A 61 7.03 11.23 20.99
CA LYS A 61 8.39 11.66 21.29
C LYS A 61 8.76 12.86 20.41
N ALA A 62 9.33 13.90 21.02
CA ALA A 62 9.78 15.09 20.30
C ALA A 62 10.74 14.80 19.13
N ALA A 63 11.55 13.73 19.23
CA ALA A 63 12.51 13.33 18.20
C ALA A 63 11.87 12.56 17.02
N THR A 64 10.59 12.19 17.09
CA THR A 64 9.87 11.47 16.02
C THR A 64 8.46 12.04 15.83
N PRO A 65 8.34 13.30 15.40
CA PRO A 65 7.03 13.96 15.27
C PRO A 65 6.21 13.44 14.08
N ALA A 66 6.81 12.73 13.12
CA ALA A 66 6.09 12.25 11.93
C ALA A 66 6.59 10.87 11.49
N CYS A 67 5.77 10.13 10.73
CA CYS A 67 6.18 8.88 10.09
C CYS A 67 7.37 9.10 9.15
N THR A 68 7.37 10.25 8.48
CA THR A 68 8.41 10.69 7.54
C THR A 68 9.78 10.89 8.18
N THR A 69 9.87 11.03 9.51
CA THR A 69 11.15 11.12 10.24
C THR A 69 12.05 9.91 9.94
N CYS A 70 11.47 8.71 9.79
CA CYS A 70 12.22 7.50 9.47
C CYS A 70 11.98 7.01 8.04
N HIS A 71 10.79 7.22 7.49
CA HIS A 71 10.36 6.62 6.22
C HIS A 71 10.44 7.57 5.01
N THR A 72 10.99 8.77 5.22
CA THR A 72 11.10 9.85 4.22
C THR A 72 9.73 10.38 3.76
N THR A 73 9.73 11.44 2.96
CA THR A 73 8.54 11.97 2.31
C THR A 73 8.19 11.24 1.01
N ASP A 74 9.11 10.44 0.46
CA ASP A 74 8.87 9.60 -0.70
C ASP A 74 8.87 8.12 -0.27
N PRO A 75 7.70 7.48 -0.13
CA PRO A 75 7.63 6.08 0.30
C PRO A 75 8.29 5.07 -0.65
N LYS A 76 8.65 5.47 -1.87
CA LYS A 76 9.42 4.66 -2.84
C LYS A 76 10.92 4.65 -2.52
N SER A 77 11.39 5.63 -1.76
CA SER A 77 12.76 5.75 -1.31
C SER A 77 13.02 4.96 -0.03
N ALA A 78 14.26 4.49 0.14
CA ALA A 78 14.68 3.85 1.37
C ALA A 78 14.78 4.87 2.52
N GLY A 79 14.20 4.51 3.66
CA GLY A 79 14.28 5.29 4.89
C GLY A 79 15.48 4.93 5.75
N ARG A 80 15.57 5.54 6.94
CA ARG A 80 16.58 5.23 7.95
C ARG A 80 15.99 5.30 9.35
N THR A 81 16.40 4.37 10.18
CA THR A 81 16.20 4.47 11.64
C THR A 81 17.04 5.62 12.20
N ARG A 82 16.73 6.08 13.41
CA ARG A 82 17.54 7.09 14.12
C ARG A 82 19.00 6.68 14.35
N ALA A 83 19.28 5.38 14.34
CA ALA A 83 20.64 4.84 14.45
C ALA A 83 21.33 4.65 13.08
N GLY A 84 20.74 5.15 11.99
CA GLY A 84 21.32 5.12 10.64
C GLY A 84 21.06 3.83 9.84
N LYS A 85 20.50 2.78 10.46
CA LYS A 85 20.14 1.54 9.75
C LYS A 85 19.09 1.81 8.66
N VAL A 86 19.30 1.27 7.47
CA VAL A 86 18.39 1.36 6.33
C VAL A 86 17.04 0.71 6.66
N ILE A 87 15.98 1.35 6.20
CA ILE A 87 14.60 0.83 6.17
C ILE A 87 14.23 0.72 4.70
N GLU A 88 13.86 -0.47 4.24
CA GLU A 88 13.40 -0.67 2.86
C GLU A 88 12.22 0.26 2.52
N PRO A 89 11.98 0.57 1.24
CA PRO A 89 10.83 1.36 0.80
C PRO A 89 9.50 0.86 1.38
N MET A 90 8.60 1.80 1.64
CA MET A 90 7.27 1.52 2.21
C MET A 90 6.21 1.30 1.12
N ALA A 91 6.39 1.87 -0.06
CA ALA A 91 5.50 1.68 -1.20
C ALA A 91 5.53 0.22 -1.68
N VAL A 92 4.35 -0.37 -1.90
CA VAL A 92 4.22 -1.75 -2.35
C VAL A 92 4.74 -1.94 -3.77
N SER A 93 4.64 -0.93 -4.66
CA SER A 93 5.23 -0.99 -6.01
C SER A 93 6.73 -1.24 -6.03
N VAL A 94 7.45 -0.83 -4.98
CA VAL A 94 8.91 -1.02 -4.86
C VAL A 94 9.25 -2.21 -3.97
N ASN A 95 8.45 -2.46 -2.93
CA ASN A 95 8.64 -3.58 -2.03
C ASN A 95 7.34 -4.38 -1.84
N PRO A 96 7.06 -5.36 -2.72
CA PRO A 96 5.82 -6.14 -2.69
C PRO A 96 5.60 -6.93 -1.39
N LYS A 97 6.68 -7.20 -0.63
CA LYS A 97 6.66 -7.91 0.66
C LYS A 97 6.11 -7.05 1.81
N ARG A 98 5.74 -5.79 1.57
CA ARG A 98 5.13 -4.93 2.59
C ARG A 98 3.71 -5.38 2.92
N PHE A 99 3.39 -5.41 4.21
CA PHE A 99 2.04 -5.66 4.74
C PHE A 99 1.47 -7.07 4.49
N VAL A 100 2.34 -8.08 4.34
CA VAL A 100 1.92 -9.49 4.14
C VAL A 100 2.11 -10.38 5.38
N ASP A 101 2.76 -9.85 6.43
CA ASP A 101 2.91 -10.50 7.74
C ASP A 101 2.17 -9.67 8.80
N PRO A 102 0.96 -10.10 9.22
CA PRO A 102 0.17 -9.37 10.21
C PRO A 102 0.89 -9.14 11.54
N ALA A 103 1.68 -10.12 12.01
CA ALA A 103 2.39 -9.99 13.29
C ALA A 103 3.50 -8.94 13.20
N PHE A 104 4.22 -8.91 12.06
CA PHE A 104 5.19 -7.86 11.79
C PHE A 104 4.54 -6.48 11.70
N VAL A 105 3.41 -6.37 10.98
CA VAL A 105 2.66 -5.12 10.84
C VAL A 105 2.20 -4.60 12.20
N GLU A 106 1.54 -5.43 13.00
CA GLU A 106 1.02 -5.04 14.31
C GLU A 106 2.14 -4.62 15.27
N LYS A 107 3.26 -5.36 15.28
CA LYS A 107 4.43 -5.01 16.08
C LYS A 107 4.95 -3.61 15.76
N TRP A 108 5.07 -3.28 14.46
CA TRP A 108 5.64 -1.99 14.06
C TRP A 108 4.65 -0.85 14.16
N PHE A 109 3.36 -1.05 13.88
CA PHE A 109 2.36 -0.03 14.21
C PHE A 109 2.33 0.26 15.70
N GLY A 110 2.33 -0.76 16.57
CA GLY A 110 2.40 -0.56 18.02
C GLY A 110 3.59 0.33 18.42
N ARG A 111 4.80 0.01 17.94
CA ARG A 111 6.00 0.81 18.28
C ARG A 111 6.01 2.21 17.67
N ASN A 112 5.61 2.32 16.41
CA ASN A 112 5.72 3.55 15.63
C ASN A 112 4.61 4.53 16.00
N CYS A 113 3.37 4.08 16.16
CA CYS A 113 2.25 4.91 16.62
C CYS A 113 2.53 5.45 18.02
N ASN A 114 2.98 4.61 18.97
CA ASN A 114 3.34 5.12 20.30
C ASN A 114 4.52 6.11 20.26
N SER A 115 5.46 5.95 19.33
CA SER A 115 6.57 6.90 19.20
C SER A 115 6.15 8.23 18.56
N VAL A 116 5.23 8.21 17.59
CA VAL A 116 4.79 9.40 16.84
C VAL A 116 3.62 10.12 17.51
N LEU A 117 2.64 9.36 17.98
CA LEU A 117 1.36 9.86 18.52
C LEU A 117 1.28 9.80 20.05
N GLY A 118 2.13 9.00 20.70
CA GLY A 118 2.00 8.72 22.14
C GLY A 118 0.83 7.78 22.49
N ARG A 119 0.23 7.14 21.50
CA ARG A 119 -0.86 6.16 21.64
C ARG A 119 -0.82 5.12 20.52
N ASP A 120 -1.60 4.07 20.68
CA ASP A 120 -1.87 3.14 19.58
C ASP A 120 -2.65 3.83 18.46
N CYS A 121 -2.35 3.44 17.22
CA CYS A 121 -3.20 3.78 16.09
C CYS A 121 -4.51 2.99 16.17
N THR A 122 -5.60 3.65 15.82
CA THR A 122 -6.90 3.00 15.57
C THR A 122 -6.82 2.07 14.36
N ALA A 123 -7.79 1.16 14.23
CA ALA A 123 -7.89 0.31 13.04
C ALA A 123 -8.02 1.13 11.75
N LEU A 124 -8.75 2.25 11.81
CA LEU A 124 -8.91 3.18 10.69
C LEU A 124 -7.57 3.78 10.25
N GLU A 125 -6.80 4.33 11.19
CA GLU A 125 -5.49 4.94 10.90
C GLU A 125 -4.50 3.93 10.31
N LYS A 126 -4.48 2.69 10.83
CA LYS A 126 -3.66 1.61 10.28
C LYS A 126 -4.09 1.26 8.86
N GLY A 127 -5.38 1.01 8.66
CA GLY A 127 -5.96 0.65 7.37
C GLY A 127 -5.71 1.71 6.32
N ASP A 128 -6.02 2.97 6.62
CA ASP A 128 -5.83 4.12 5.72
C ASP A 128 -4.38 4.25 5.24
N VAL A 129 -3.41 4.17 6.16
CA VAL A 129 -1.98 4.25 5.80
C VAL A 129 -1.56 3.10 4.90
N ILE A 130 -2.00 1.86 5.18
CA ILE A 130 -1.67 0.73 4.32
C ILE A 130 -2.36 0.87 2.95
N THR A 131 -3.63 1.30 2.90
CA THR A 131 -4.36 1.53 1.65
C THR A 131 -3.60 2.51 0.75
N TRP A 132 -3.12 3.61 1.30
CA TRP A 132 -2.30 4.56 0.57
C TRP A 132 -0.96 3.97 0.11
N LEU A 133 -0.18 3.37 1.02
CA LEU A 133 1.12 2.79 0.67
C LEU A 133 1.03 1.64 -0.34
N SER A 134 -0.14 0.99 -0.41
CA SER A 134 -0.43 -0.07 -1.39
C SER A 134 -0.86 0.47 -2.75
N SER A 135 -1.30 1.73 -2.84
CA SER A 135 -1.66 2.38 -4.11
C SER A 135 -0.49 3.09 -4.80
N LEU A 136 0.67 3.19 -4.14
CA LEU A 136 1.87 3.88 -4.64
C LEU A 136 2.75 3.00 -5.53
#